data_AF-A0A930BUG7-F1
#
_entry.id   AF-A0A930BUG7-F1
#
_cell.length_a   1.000
_cell.length_b   1.000
_cell.length_c   1.000
_cell.angle_alpha   90.00
_cell.angle_beta   90.00
_cell.angle_gamma   90.00
#
_symmetry.space_group_name_H-M   'P 1'
#
loop_
_entity.id
_entity.type
_entity.pdbx_description
1 polymer ?
#
loop_
_entity_poly.entity_id
_entity_poly.type
_entity_poly.pdbx_seq_one_letter_code
_entity_poly.pdbx_strand_id
1 'polypeptide(L)'
;MMNFDDNKPYPDDVALLKLLGLPAWQAALHQETFVGEAFPYEPDEQPGEETSIQIYVTCCPAQFFRFVIERKSEDKGYAGMERVEVTTGSGTLSQYWPMALAIADHCLVVGEVVRFEA
;
A
#
# COMPACT_ATOMS: atom_id res chain seq x y z
N MET A 1 -10.38 -1.06 32.66
CA MET A 1 -10.68 -0.43 31.35
C MET A 1 -9.45 -0.67 30.49
N MET A 2 -9.55 -1.41 29.39
CA MET A 2 -8.46 -1.41 28.40
C MET A 2 -8.49 -0.03 27.75
N ASN A 3 -7.41 0.74 27.88
CA ASN A 3 -7.24 1.93 27.05
C ASN A 3 -7.13 1.44 25.60
N PHE A 4 -8.16 1.70 24.81
CA PHE A 4 -8.15 1.49 23.36
C PHE A 4 -7.44 2.65 22.63
N ASP A 5 -6.83 3.56 23.39
CA ASP A 5 -6.36 4.86 22.92
C ASP A 5 -5.19 4.76 21.94
N ASP A 6 -4.57 3.59 21.79
CA ASP A 6 -3.34 3.43 21.02
C ASP A 6 -3.29 2.09 20.28
N ASN A 7 -3.78 2.06 19.03
CA ASN A 7 -3.60 0.89 18.18
C ASN A 7 -2.18 0.84 17.65
N LYS A 8 -1.58 -0.35 17.75
CA LYS A 8 -0.19 -0.64 17.38
C LYS A 8 -0.20 -1.79 16.38
N PRO A 9 0.88 -1.99 15.60
CA PRO A 9 1.00 -3.14 14.71
C PRO A 9 0.68 -4.45 15.44
N TYR A 10 0.00 -5.37 14.75
CA TYR A 10 -0.12 -6.74 15.27
C TYR A 10 1.27 -7.38 15.37
N PRO A 11 1.49 -8.32 16.30
CA PRO A 11 2.76 -9.04 16.43
C PRO A 11 3.24 -9.66 15.11
N ASP A 12 2.31 -10.16 14.30
CA ASP A 12 2.58 -10.79 13.00
C ASP A 12 3.19 -9.79 11.99
N ASP A 13 2.91 -8.49 12.14
CA ASP A 13 3.39 -7.44 11.24
C ASP A 13 4.77 -6.91 11.59
N VAL A 14 5.28 -7.20 12.79
CA VAL A 14 6.56 -6.65 13.27
C VAL A 14 7.74 -7.08 12.41
N ALA A 15 7.75 -8.32 11.92
CA ALA A 15 8.83 -8.82 11.07
C ALA A 15 8.80 -8.14 9.69
N LEU A 16 7.60 -7.99 9.11
CA LEU A 16 7.43 -7.33 7.82
C LEU A 16 7.77 -5.85 7.89
N LEU A 17 7.29 -5.12 8.92
CA LEU A 17 7.63 -3.70 9.08
C LEU A 17 9.14 -3.48 9.13
N LYS A 18 9.87 -4.34 9.84
CA LYS A 18 11.34 -4.29 9.86
C LYS A 18 11.96 -4.57 8.49
N LEU A 19 11.45 -5.58 7.77
CA LEU A 19 11.93 -5.90 6.43
C LEU A 19 11.75 -4.71 5.47
N LEU A 20 10.65 -3.98 5.60
CA LEU A 20 10.34 -2.80 4.79
C LEU A 20 11.03 -1.52 5.29
N GLY A 21 11.82 -1.57 6.36
CA GLY A 21 12.43 -0.38 6.97
C GLY A 21 11.42 0.58 7.60
N LEU A 22 10.19 0.13 7.87
CA LEU A 22 9.10 0.94 8.39
C LEU A 22 9.13 0.99 9.92
N PRO A 23 8.85 2.16 10.53
CA PRO A 23 8.82 2.27 11.98
C PRO A 23 7.59 1.54 12.56
N ALA A 24 7.68 1.19 13.84
CA ALA A 24 6.48 0.90 14.60
C ALA A 24 5.62 2.17 14.68
N TRP A 25 4.31 2.00 14.53
CA TRP A 25 3.35 3.10 14.51
C TRP A 25 2.36 3.02 15.66
N GLN A 26 1.66 4.13 15.88
CA GLN A 26 0.63 4.28 16.88
C GLN A 26 -0.50 5.10 16.26
N ALA A 27 -1.70 4.53 16.22
CA ALA A 27 -2.85 5.10 15.52
C ALA A 27 -4.02 5.31 16.49
N ALA A 28 -4.63 6.49 16.39
CA ALA A 28 -5.89 6.77 17.04
C ALA A 28 -7.02 5.97 16.36
N LEU A 29 -8.06 5.64 17.15
CA LEU A 29 -9.25 5.01 16.59
C LEU A 29 -9.94 5.94 15.58
N HIS A 30 -10.50 5.35 14.52
CA HIS A 30 -11.27 6.03 13.47
C HIS A 30 -10.50 7.12 12.69
N GLN A 31 -9.19 7.21 12.88
CA GLN A 31 -8.32 8.11 12.14
C GLN A 31 -7.40 7.31 11.23
N GLU A 32 -7.34 7.70 9.97
CA GLU A 32 -6.33 7.18 9.06
C GLU A 32 -4.95 7.70 9.47
N THR A 33 -4.02 6.79 9.64
CA THR A 33 -2.63 7.06 10.01
C THR A 33 -1.72 6.59 8.89
N PHE A 34 -0.83 7.47 8.43
CA PHE A 34 0.23 7.08 7.51
C PHE A 34 1.28 6.25 8.25
N VAL A 35 1.49 5.03 7.78
CA VAL A 35 2.47 4.09 8.34
C VAL A 35 3.86 4.36 7.79
N GLY A 36 3.94 4.61 6.48
CA GLY A 36 5.18 4.89 5.78
C GLY A 36 5.10 4.46 4.32
N GLU A 37 6.22 4.59 3.63
CA GLU A 37 6.37 4.27 2.21
C GLU A 37 7.42 3.17 2.05
N ALA A 38 7.10 2.16 1.24
CA ALA A 38 7.98 1.05 0.93
C ALA A 38 8.31 1.03 -0.56
N PHE A 39 9.55 0.66 -0.86
CA PHE A 39 10.07 0.52 -2.23
C PHE A 39 10.35 -0.97 -2.45
N PRO A 40 9.47 -1.69 -3.16
CA PRO A 40 9.54 -3.14 -3.26
C PRO A 40 10.66 -3.66 -4.17
N TYR A 41 11.30 -2.80 -4.95
CA TYR A 41 12.38 -3.17 -5.88
C TYR A 41 13.65 -2.37 -5.59
N GLU A 42 14.80 -3.02 -5.82
CA GLU A 42 16.07 -2.31 -5.85
C GLU A 42 16.14 -1.37 -7.08
N PRO A 43 16.86 -0.24 -7.00
CA PRO A 43 16.93 0.75 -8.07
C PRO A 43 17.40 0.21 -9.43
N ASP A 44 18.08 -0.93 -9.47
CA ASP A 44 18.69 -1.49 -10.69
C ASP A 44 18.04 -2.82 -11.16
N GLU A 45 16.96 -3.29 -10.52
CA GLU A 45 16.47 -4.66 -10.75
C GLU A 45 15.38 -4.82 -11.83
N GLN A 46 14.55 -3.81 -12.16
CA GLN A 46 13.44 -3.97 -13.12
C GLN A 46 12.99 -2.65 -13.78
N PRO A 47 12.38 -2.69 -14.99
CA PRO A 47 11.61 -1.55 -15.51
C PRO A 47 10.48 -1.21 -14.53
N GLY A 48 10.59 -0.07 -13.84
CA GLY A 48 9.76 0.26 -12.68
C GLY A 48 10.53 0.74 -11.44
N GLU A 49 11.80 1.15 -11.62
CA GLU A 49 12.79 1.64 -10.62
C GLU A 49 12.26 2.70 -9.63
N GLU A 50 11.05 3.22 -9.84
CA GLU A 50 10.42 4.23 -9.02
C GLU A 50 8.99 3.82 -8.62
N THR A 51 8.76 2.53 -8.38
CA THR A 51 7.53 2.04 -7.77
C THR A 51 7.56 2.27 -6.27
N SER A 52 6.55 2.95 -5.74
CA SER A 52 6.38 3.12 -4.30
C SER A 52 5.01 2.63 -3.84
N ILE A 53 4.99 2.11 -2.61
CA ILE A 53 3.77 1.66 -1.94
C ILE A 53 3.64 2.46 -0.64
N GLN A 54 2.73 3.42 -0.63
CA GLN A 54 2.36 4.17 0.57
C GLN A 54 1.34 3.36 1.36
N ILE A 55 1.59 3.18 2.65
CA ILE A 55 0.78 2.34 3.53
C ILE A 55 0.09 3.24 4.54
N TYR A 56 -1.23 3.09 4.64
CA TYR A 56 -2.08 3.76 5.61
C TYR A 56 -2.86 2.73 6.40
N VAL A 57 -3.18 3.05 7.65
CA VAL A 57 -4.00 2.20 8.52
C VAL A 57 -5.10 3.02 9.19
N THR A 58 -6.30 2.48 9.20
CA THR A 58 -7.42 2.99 10.01
C THR A 58 -7.81 1.91 11.03
N CYS A 59 -8.00 2.31 12.29
CA CYS A 59 -8.27 1.39 13.39
C CYS A 59 -9.69 1.53 13.93
N CYS A 60 -10.49 0.46 13.87
CA CYS A 60 -11.88 0.42 14.33
C CYS A 60 -12.26 -0.97 14.91
N PRO A 61 -12.10 -1.25 16.21
CA PRO A 61 -10.87 -1.78 16.85
C PRO A 61 -10.01 -2.80 16.06
N ALA A 62 -10.47 -3.29 14.91
CA ALA A 62 -9.62 -4.00 13.96
C ALA A 62 -8.82 -3.03 13.08
N GLN A 63 -7.78 -3.52 12.39
CA GLN A 63 -6.96 -2.72 11.49
C GLN A 63 -7.40 -2.92 10.04
N PHE A 64 -7.54 -1.80 9.32
CA PHE A 64 -7.90 -1.74 7.91
C PHE A 64 -6.80 -0.97 7.19
N PHE A 65 -6.20 -1.59 6.18
CA PHE A 65 -5.10 -0.99 5.44
C PHE A 65 -5.55 -0.40 4.12
N ARG A 66 -4.97 0.73 3.77
CA ARG A 66 -5.04 1.33 2.43
C ARG A 66 -3.63 1.41 1.85
N PHE A 67 -3.47 0.91 0.64
CA PHE A 67 -2.23 0.95 -0.13
C PHE A 67 -2.42 1.92 -1.31
N VAL A 68 -1.52 2.87 -1.46
CA VAL A 68 -1.40 3.69 -2.68
C VAL A 68 -0.14 3.23 -3.38
N ILE A 69 -0.30 2.63 -4.55
CA ILE A 69 0.78 2.09 -5.36
C ILE A 69 0.96 3.05 -6.52
N GLU A 70 2.09 3.73 -6.56
CA GLU A 70 2.44 4.69 -7.61
C GLU A 70 3.64 4.20 -8.37
N ARG A 71 3.59 4.30 -9.70
CA ARG A 71 4.70 4.01 -10.60
C ARG A 71 4.99 5.22 -11.47
N LYS A 72 6.26 5.53 -11.67
CA LYS A 72 6.65 6.52 -12.68
C LYS A 72 6.65 5.87 -14.05
N SER A 73 5.75 6.34 -14.91
CA SER A 73 5.75 5.97 -16.32
C SER A 73 6.79 6.81 -17.06
N GLU A 74 7.62 6.16 -17.87
CA GLU A 74 8.51 6.84 -18.82
C GLU A 74 7.74 7.43 -20.01
N ASP A 75 6.52 6.94 -20.27
CA ASP A 75 5.62 7.50 -21.26
C ASP A 75 4.92 8.74 -20.67
N LYS A 76 5.29 9.91 -21.19
CA LYS A 76 4.71 11.20 -20.80
C LYS A 76 3.20 11.26 -20.99
N GLY A 77 2.61 10.42 -21.84
CA GLY A 77 1.16 10.31 -22.03
C GLY A 77 0.42 9.64 -20.87
N TYR A 78 1.13 8.81 -20.08
CA TYR A 78 0.59 8.06 -18.94
C TYR A 78 1.25 8.44 -17.61
N ALA A 79 2.04 9.52 -17.59
CA ALA A 79 2.62 10.06 -16.37
C ALA A 79 1.51 10.39 -15.34
N GLY A 80 1.55 9.72 -14.18
CA GLY A 80 0.53 9.85 -13.13
C GLY A 80 -0.72 8.98 -13.31
N MET A 81 -0.81 8.18 -14.38
CA MET A 81 -1.93 7.23 -14.61
C MET A 81 -1.71 5.86 -13.98
N GLU A 82 -0.51 5.57 -13.46
CA GLU A 82 -0.21 4.30 -12.78
C GLU A 82 -0.31 4.41 -11.27
N ARG A 83 -1.38 5.06 -10.80
CA ARG A 83 -1.75 5.09 -9.37
C ARG A 83 -2.89 4.12 -9.15
N VAL A 84 -2.67 3.12 -8.29
CA VAL A 84 -3.70 2.19 -7.85
C VAL A 84 -3.89 2.32 -6.36
N GLU A 85 -5.15 2.52 -5.93
CA GLU A 85 -5.51 2.55 -4.52
C GLU A 85 -6.31 1.31 -4.15
N VAL A 86 -5.88 0.62 -3.11
CA VAL A 86 -6.56 -0.58 -2.59
C VAL A 86 -6.84 -0.40 -1.11
N THR A 87 -8.12 -0.55 -0.76
CA THR A 87 -8.56 -0.59 0.64
C THR A 87 -8.98 -2.01 1.00
N THR A 88 -8.54 -2.47 2.17
CA THR A 88 -8.74 -3.84 2.63
C THR A 88 -9.87 -3.96 3.65
N GLY A 89 -10.28 -5.19 3.94
CA GLY A 89 -11.09 -5.51 5.12
C GLY A 89 -10.24 -5.53 6.39
N SER A 90 -10.80 -6.08 7.48
CA SER A 90 -10.05 -6.25 8.72
C SER A 90 -9.01 -7.36 8.58
N GLY A 91 -7.76 -7.07 8.90
CA GLY A 91 -6.68 -8.05 8.85
C GLY A 91 -5.33 -7.50 9.29
N THR A 92 -4.28 -8.26 9.04
CA THR A 92 -2.88 -7.88 9.29
C THR A 92 -2.25 -7.32 8.02
N LEU A 93 -1.24 -6.45 8.16
CA LEU A 93 -0.46 -5.95 7.01
C LEU A 93 0.16 -7.14 6.24
N SER A 94 0.68 -8.12 6.96
CA SER A 94 1.37 -9.30 6.41
C SER A 94 0.48 -10.18 5.56
N GLN A 95 -0.83 -10.25 5.85
CA GLN A 95 -1.79 -10.95 5.00
C GLN A 95 -2.01 -10.26 3.65
N TYR A 96 -1.98 -8.92 3.64
CA TYR A 96 -2.29 -8.13 2.45
C TYR A 96 -1.05 -7.73 1.63
N TRP A 97 0.13 -7.78 2.24
CA TRP A 97 1.38 -7.41 1.57
C TRP A 97 1.64 -8.15 0.25
N PRO A 98 1.44 -9.48 0.14
CA PRO A 98 1.62 -10.17 -1.14
C PRO A 98 0.70 -9.66 -2.25
N MET A 99 -0.50 -9.20 -1.91
CA MET A 99 -1.42 -8.58 -2.89
C MET A 99 -0.88 -7.22 -3.35
N ALA A 100 -0.39 -6.38 -2.43
CA ALA A 100 0.19 -5.09 -2.79
C ALA A 100 1.42 -5.27 -3.71
N LEU A 101 2.28 -6.25 -3.42
CA LEU A 101 3.40 -6.63 -4.30
C LEU A 101 2.93 -7.10 -5.67
N ALA A 102 1.94 -7.99 -5.75
CA ALA A 102 1.44 -8.47 -7.04
C ALA A 102 0.89 -7.33 -7.92
N ILE A 103 0.25 -6.32 -7.32
CA ILE A 103 -0.23 -5.14 -8.04
C ILE A 103 0.93 -4.28 -8.54
N ALA A 104 1.96 -4.10 -7.70
CA ALA A 104 3.20 -3.44 -8.08
C ALA A 104 3.89 -4.15 -9.25
N ASP A 105 3.92 -5.50 -9.26
CA ASP A 105 4.48 -6.39 -10.28
C ASP A 105 3.68 -6.42 -11.61
N HIS A 106 2.79 -5.45 -11.86
CA HIS A 106 1.95 -5.40 -13.06
C HIS A 106 1.06 -6.64 -13.29
N CYS A 107 0.67 -7.36 -12.22
CA CYS A 107 -0.34 -8.42 -12.34
C CYS A 107 -1.76 -7.88 -12.61
N LEU A 108 -1.91 -6.55 -12.73
CA LEU A 108 -3.12 -5.87 -13.20
C LEU A 108 -2.81 -5.12 -14.50
N VAL A 109 -3.57 -5.41 -15.55
CA VAL A 109 -3.52 -4.68 -16.83
C VAL A 109 -4.59 -3.60 -16.82
N VAL A 110 -4.18 -2.34 -16.98
CA VAL A 110 -5.09 -1.22 -17.23
C VAL A 110 -5.25 -1.08 -18.76
N GLY A 111 -6.46 -1.26 -19.26
CA GLY A 111 -6.78 -1.04 -20.67
C GLY A 111 -7.61 0.23 -20.86
N GLU A 112 -7.34 1.00 -21.91
CA GLU A 112 -8.24 2.08 -22.33
C GLU A 112 -9.58 1.49 -22.79
N VAL A 113 -10.67 1.98 -22.19
CA VAL A 113 -12.01 1.75 -22.72
C VAL A 113 -12.28 2.83 -23.77
N VAL A 114 -11.97 2.52 -25.03
CA VAL A 114 -12.38 3.37 -26.16
C VAL A 114 -13.91 3.30 -26.25
N ARG A 115 -14.61 4.33 -25.77
CA ARG A 115 -16.03 4.49 -26.00
C ARG A 115 -16.23 4.99 -27.42
N PHE A 116 -16.73 4.15 -28.30
CA PHE A 116 -17.29 4.59 -29.57
C PHE A 116 -18.64 5.25 -29.28
N GLU A 117 -18.72 6.57 -29.47
CA GLU A 117 -20.01 7.24 -29.57
C GLU A 117 -20.68 6.77 -30.87
N ALA A 118 -21.93 6.32 -30.74
CA ALA A 118 -22.77 5.83 -31.84
C ALA A 118 -23.54 6.95 -32.53
#